data_AF-A0A9D1D1M7-F1
#
_entry.id   AF-A0A9D1D1M7-F1
#
_cell.length_a   1.000
_cell.length_b   1.000
_cell.length_c   1.000
_cell.angle_alpha   90.00
_cell.angle_beta   90.00
_cell.angle_gamma   90.00
#
_symmetry.space_group_name_H-M   'P 1'
#
loop_
_entity.id
_entity.type
_entity.pdbx_description
1 polymer ?
#
loop_
_entity_poly.entity_id
_entity_poly.type
_entity_poly.pdbx_seq_one_letter_code
_entity_poly.pdbx_strand_id
1 'polypeptide(L)'
;MRKKLVIAIAAAAMMLTFAVPVGADAAGNTTKSNVHTVRTTRSKAGQARWVRRNGKEYFYKKDGTKAIGWVFYHGKRYYTDKTGAKVTGWQIINGHRYYFSKSKNGAMLRNGLFKMGKNYFYFEKNGRAYHGWKEINGKTYYFNYRGKRVTGLKEISGSTYYFNTKGVQQTGWRTINGKRYYFDKESGKMVTGFVTINNKNYFFNDDGTLLKNGTISVDGTTYTVNSRGVCTAVQMADDNDGMASSRGNSSDILFFTQYESGADAYRQTGGDNGNACGKYQFDYRYSLLPFVKYCYERDPVTFAAFKPYARLSLTKKSKLQGNTKFYKAWQKIYDTYPETFIKYQDDYAKMEYYDATERYLLNYGIDIQERPYVVQGAVFSYSIQHGQLTAAQAVVAAGITNSTSDEDFLKKLYKYRIRKFPTYTSRYTSERQYALSILSKYI
;
A
#
# COMPACT_ATOMS: atom_id res chain seq x y z
N MET A 1 13.40 7.00 32.54
CA MET A 1 13.09 5.84 33.39
C MET A 1 11.64 5.40 33.17
N ARG A 2 11.41 4.17 32.69
CA ARG A 2 10.25 3.28 32.97
C ARG A 2 10.55 1.95 32.29
N LYS A 3 10.78 0.91 33.11
CA LYS A 3 11.30 -0.41 32.72
C LYS A 3 10.20 -1.26 32.06
N LYS A 4 10.58 -1.96 30.98
CA LYS A 4 9.81 -3.03 30.32
C LYS A 4 9.90 -4.29 31.17
N LEU A 5 8.76 -4.96 31.41
CA LEU A 5 8.68 -6.28 32.02
C LEU A 5 8.43 -7.30 30.91
N VAL A 6 9.38 -8.20 30.69
CA VAL A 6 9.26 -9.37 29.81
C VAL A 6 9.16 -10.59 30.72
N ILE A 7 8.05 -11.32 30.65
CA ILE A 7 7.87 -12.60 31.36
C ILE A 7 8.01 -13.72 30.33
N ALA A 8 9.09 -14.49 30.45
CA ALA A 8 9.29 -15.77 29.78
C ALA A 8 8.72 -16.88 30.67
N ILE A 9 7.89 -17.77 30.11
CA ILE A 9 7.39 -18.98 30.79
C ILE A 9 8.12 -20.17 30.18
N ALA A 10 8.95 -20.82 30.99
CA ALA A 10 9.60 -22.08 30.69
C ALA A 10 8.65 -23.25 31.00
N ALA A 11 8.63 -24.24 30.11
CA ALA A 11 7.91 -25.49 30.26
C ALA A 11 8.77 -26.52 31.00
N ALA A 12 8.17 -27.24 31.97
CA ALA A 12 8.75 -28.43 32.56
C ALA A 12 7.70 -29.55 32.54
N ALA A 13 8.03 -30.63 31.81
CA ALA A 13 7.29 -31.89 31.80
C ALA A 13 7.89 -32.80 32.88
N MET A 14 7.04 -33.46 33.67
CA MET A 14 7.46 -34.48 34.61
C MET A 14 6.60 -35.73 34.39
N MET A 15 7.17 -36.73 33.71
CA MET A 15 6.68 -38.10 33.73
C MET A 15 7.23 -38.78 34.98
N LEU A 16 6.36 -39.39 35.79
CA LEU A 16 6.76 -40.36 36.79
C LEU A 16 5.97 -41.65 36.54
N THR A 17 6.68 -42.69 36.15
CA THR A 17 6.24 -44.09 36.13
C THR A 17 6.89 -44.80 37.31
N PHE A 18 6.13 -45.49 38.16
CA PHE A 18 6.68 -46.60 38.95
C PHE A 18 5.70 -47.77 39.12
N ALA A 19 6.27 -48.92 38.76
CA ALA A 19 5.97 -50.34 38.96
C ALA A 19 4.98 -50.78 40.05
N VAL A 20 4.25 -51.83 39.69
CA VAL A 20 3.55 -52.79 40.56
C VAL A 20 4.53 -53.83 41.08
N PRO A 21 4.35 -54.38 42.30
CA PRO A 21 4.75 -55.75 42.58
C PRO A 21 3.53 -56.66 42.84
N VAL A 22 3.62 -57.84 42.24
CA VAL A 22 2.77 -59.01 42.44
C VAL A 22 3.26 -59.75 43.68
N GLY A 23 2.33 -60.24 44.51
CA GLY A 23 2.59 -61.22 45.56
C GLY A 23 1.34 -62.08 45.79
N ALA A 24 1.41 -63.34 45.37
CA ALA A 24 0.63 -64.47 45.87
C ALA A 24 1.39 -65.03 47.11
N ASP A 25 0.86 -65.73 48.11
CA ASP A 25 -0.18 -66.76 48.19
C ASP A 25 -0.61 -67.03 49.66
N ALA A 26 -1.70 -67.79 49.79
CA ALA A 26 -2.02 -68.78 50.84
C ALA A 26 -2.79 -68.41 52.15
N ALA A 27 -4.08 -68.81 52.10
CA ALA A 27 -4.78 -69.74 53.02
C ALA A 27 -5.12 -69.38 54.49
N GLY A 28 -6.43 -69.21 54.72
CA GLY A 28 -7.20 -70.07 55.64
C GLY A 28 -7.49 -69.55 57.06
N ASN A 29 -8.71 -69.05 57.31
CA ASN A 29 -9.55 -69.57 58.40
C ASN A 29 -11.03 -69.19 58.25
N THR A 30 -11.90 -70.14 58.55
CA THR A 30 -13.37 -70.13 58.45
C THR A 30 -14.05 -69.58 59.69
N THR A 31 -15.15 -68.82 59.52
CA THR A 31 -16.32 -68.86 60.41
C THR A 31 -17.57 -68.40 59.66
N LYS A 32 -18.64 -69.20 59.75
CA LYS A 32 -19.91 -69.07 59.02
C LYS A 32 -20.82 -68.01 59.69
N SER A 33 -21.49 -67.17 58.90
CA SER A 33 -22.89 -66.82 59.18
C SER A 33 -23.62 -66.28 57.94
N ASN A 34 -24.69 -66.99 57.60
CA ASN A 34 -25.92 -66.63 56.89
C ASN A 34 -25.88 -65.63 55.71
N VAL A 35 -25.91 -66.27 54.54
CA VAL A 35 -26.49 -65.85 53.27
C VAL A 35 -27.75 -64.97 53.47
N HIS A 36 -27.61 -63.69 53.15
CA HIS A 36 -28.66 -62.96 52.43
C HIS A 36 -28.09 -62.57 51.08
N THR A 37 -28.46 -63.36 50.08
CA THR A 37 -28.19 -63.11 48.67
C THR A 37 -28.93 -61.84 48.25
N VAL A 38 -28.36 -60.66 48.51
CA VAL A 38 -28.64 -59.52 47.64
C VAL A 38 -27.91 -59.84 46.36
N ARG A 39 -28.66 -60.42 45.42
CA ARG A 39 -28.28 -60.50 44.01
C ARG A 39 -27.78 -59.11 43.62
N THR A 40 -26.46 -58.94 43.55
CA THR A 40 -25.84 -57.96 42.68
C THR A 40 -26.27 -58.37 41.29
N THR A 41 -27.40 -57.81 40.84
CA THR A 41 -27.75 -57.82 39.43
C THR A 41 -26.55 -57.20 38.73
N ARG A 42 -25.72 -58.07 38.14
CA ARG A 42 -24.72 -57.72 37.15
C ARG A 42 -25.50 -56.97 36.08
N SER A 43 -25.56 -55.64 36.19
CA SER A 43 -26.36 -54.83 35.29
C SER A 43 -25.79 -55.07 33.91
N LYS A 44 -26.61 -55.63 33.00
CA LYS A 44 -26.29 -55.75 31.58
C LYS A 44 -25.53 -54.50 31.15
N ALA A 45 -24.31 -54.67 30.63
CA ALA A 45 -23.47 -53.57 30.18
C ALA A 45 -24.32 -52.58 29.39
N GLY A 46 -24.59 -51.41 29.98
CA GLY A 46 -25.55 -50.47 29.43
C GLY A 46 -25.03 -49.92 28.11
N GLN A 47 -25.88 -49.78 27.11
CA GLN A 47 -25.50 -49.02 25.92
C GLN A 47 -25.40 -47.53 26.28
N ALA A 48 -24.31 -46.88 25.86
CA ALA A 48 -24.15 -45.45 26.06
C ALA A 48 -25.23 -44.68 25.28
N ARG A 49 -26.03 -43.87 25.98
CA ARG A 49 -27.24 -43.27 25.40
C ARG A 49 -27.68 -42.01 26.12
N TRP A 50 -28.46 -41.21 25.41
CA TRP A 50 -29.21 -40.10 26.00
C TRP A 50 -30.45 -40.62 26.72
N VAL A 51 -30.70 -40.12 27.93
CA VAL A 51 -31.89 -40.44 28.75
C VAL A 51 -32.51 -39.12 29.23
N ARG A 52 -33.83 -38.98 29.02
CA ARG A 52 -34.59 -37.82 29.50
C ARG A 52 -35.17 -38.10 30.89
N ARG A 53 -34.97 -37.19 31.85
CA ARG A 53 -35.52 -37.24 33.21
C ARG A 53 -35.88 -35.82 33.67
N ASN A 54 -37.07 -35.63 34.22
CA ASN A 54 -37.56 -34.35 34.75
C ASN A 54 -37.32 -33.16 33.80
N GLY A 55 -37.66 -33.35 32.52
CA GLY A 55 -37.49 -32.33 31.47
C GLY A 55 -36.06 -32.07 30.99
N LYS A 56 -35.04 -32.68 31.60
CA LYS A 56 -33.62 -32.57 31.23
C LYS A 56 -33.13 -33.85 30.56
N GLU A 57 -32.09 -33.75 29.75
CA GLU A 57 -31.46 -34.89 29.08
C GLU A 57 -30.03 -35.09 29.58
N TYR A 58 -29.66 -36.35 29.81
CA TYR A 58 -28.38 -36.77 30.37
C TYR A 58 -27.77 -37.85 29.49
N PHE A 59 -26.45 -37.84 29.30
CA PHE A 59 -25.75 -38.92 28.61
C PHE A 59 -25.19 -39.91 29.62
N TYR A 60 -25.67 -41.15 29.58
CA TYR A 60 -25.14 -42.23 30.41
C TYR A 60 -24.07 -42.99 29.65
N LYS A 61 -22.89 -43.13 30.25
CA LYS A 61 -21.77 -43.95 29.74
C LYS A 61 -22.10 -45.44 29.91
N LYS A 62 -21.29 -46.32 29.31
CA LYS A 62 -21.48 -47.78 29.41
C LYS A 62 -21.43 -48.30 30.85
N ASP A 63 -20.66 -47.61 31.70
CA ASP A 63 -20.51 -47.87 33.14
C ASP A 63 -21.73 -47.43 33.98
N GLY A 64 -22.79 -46.89 33.36
CA GLY A 64 -23.99 -46.43 34.05
C GLY A 64 -23.87 -45.06 34.72
N THR A 65 -22.72 -44.39 34.63
CA THR A 65 -22.52 -43.04 35.19
C THR A 65 -22.87 -41.95 34.17
N LYS A 66 -23.25 -40.76 34.66
CA LYS A 66 -23.52 -39.58 33.83
C LYS A 66 -22.21 -38.99 33.30
N ALA A 67 -22.16 -38.65 32.03
CA ALA A 67 -21.08 -37.84 31.48
C ALA A 67 -21.20 -36.38 31.95
N ILE A 68 -20.06 -35.76 32.26
CA ILE A 68 -19.90 -34.33 32.55
C ILE A 68 -18.97 -33.75 31.50
N GLY A 69 -19.30 -32.57 30.95
CA GLY A 69 -18.52 -31.94 29.90
C GLY A 69 -18.77 -32.53 28.50
N TRP A 70 -17.69 -32.72 27.74
CA TRP A 70 -17.75 -33.10 26.32
C TRP A 70 -18.26 -34.52 26.09
N VAL A 71 -19.23 -34.66 25.18
CA VAL A 71 -19.77 -35.96 24.75
C VAL A 71 -19.67 -36.08 23.24
N PHE A 72 -19.08 -37.16 22.74
CA PHE A 72 -19.09 -37.53 21.33
C PHE A 72 -20.00 -38.75 21.12
N TYR A 73 -21.02 -38.60 20.29
CA TYR A 73 -22.03 -39.63 20.08
C TYR A 73 -22.60 -39.55 18.66
N HIS A 74 -22.56 -40.68 17.94
CA HIS A 74 -23.01 -40.79 16.53
C HIS A 74 -22.47 -39.67 15.63
N GLY A 75 -21.15 -39.43 15.67
CA GLY A 75 -20.48 -38.43 14.85
C GLY A 75 -20.69 -36.96 15.27
N LYS A 76 -21.51 -36.71 16.29
CA LYS A 76 -21.87 -35.38 16.79
C LYS A 76 -21.24 -35.10 18.15
N ARG A 77 -21.00 -33.82 18.43
CA ARG A 77 -20.46 -33.35 19.71
C ARG A 77 -21.55 -32.62 20.48
N TYR A 78 -21.60 -32.88 21.77
CA TYR A 78 -22.51 -32.27 22.74
C TYR A 78 -21.71 -31.85 23.96
N TYR A 79 -22.35 -31.08 24.84
CA TYR A 79 -21.78 -30.73 26.13
C TYR A 79 -22.83 -30.88 27.22
N THR A 80 -22.37 -31.30 28.39
CA THR A 80 -23.18 -31.46 29.60
C THR A 80 -22.60 -30.56 30.67
N ASP A 81 -23.46 -29.87 31.42
CA ASP A 81 -23.03 -29.02 32.52
C ASP A 81 -22.50 -29.85 33.71
N LYS A 82 -22.09 -29.18 34.79
CA LYS A 82 -21.59 -29.81 36.01
C LYS A 82 -22.57 -30.79 36.69
N THR A 83 -23.86 -30.72 36.36
CA THR A 83 -24.90 -31.63 36.87
C THR A 83 -25.15 -32.84 35.95
N GLY A 84 -24.53 -32.81 34.75
CA GLY A 84 -24.68 -33.79 33.67
C GLY A 84 -25.81 -33.46 32.69
N ALA A 85 -26.49 -32.32 32.86
CA ALA A 85 -27.58 -31.95 31.97
C ALA A 85 -27.04 -31.40 30.64
N LYS A 86 -27.61 -31.87 29.53
CA LYS A 86 -27.27 -31.42 28.17
C LYS A 86 -27.52 -29.93 28.00
N VAL A 87 -26.50 -29.19 27.60
CA VAL A 87 -26.62 -27.74 27.35
C VAL A 87 -27.03 -27.46 25.91
N THR A 88 -27.68 -26.31 25.71
CA THR A 88 -28.00 -25.76 24.39
C THR A 88 -27.67 -24.27 24.35
N GLY A 89 -27.68 -23.67 23.16
CA GLY A 89 -27.36 -22.26 22.95
C GLY A 89 -25.86 -21.96 23.02
N TRP A 90 -25.54 -20.70 23.28
CA TRP A 90 -24.17 -20.21 23.43
C TRP A 90 -23.56 -20.67 24.74
N GLN A 91 -22.33 -21.19 24.69
CA GLN A 91 -21.58 -21.62 25.86
C GLN A 91 -20.13 -21.15 25.75
N ILE A 92 -19.54 -20.77 26.89
CA ILE A 92 -18.11 -20.48 27.00
C ILE A 92 -17.46 -21.66 27.73
N ILE A 93 -16.55 -22.35 27.05
CA ILE A 93 -15.87 -23.53 27.57
C ILE A 93 -14.37 -23.31 27.36
N ASN A 94 -13.61 -23.30 28.46
CA ASN A 94 -12.17 -23.02 28.47
C ASN A 94 -11.82 -21.75 27.69
N GLY A 95 -12.56 -20.65 27.93
CA GLY A 95 -12.34 -19.35 27.28
C GLY A 95 -12.84 -19.25 25.83
N HIS A 96 -13.37 -20.32 25.23
CA HIS A 96 -13.83 -20.31 23.85
C HIS A 96 -15.35 -20.43 23.73
N ARG A 97 -15.93 -19.75 22.72
CA ARG A 97 -17.37 -19.74 22.47
C ARG A 97 -17.79 -20.86 21.53
N TYR A 98 -18.81 -21.61 21.95
CA TYR A 98 -19.45 -22.70 21.20
C TYR A 98 -20.95 -22.46 21.12
N TYR A 99 -21.60 -23.07 20.12
CA TYR A 99 -23.06 -23.05 20.03
C TYR A 99 -23.62 -24.46 19.87
N PHE A 100 -24.46 -24.87 20.81
CA PHE A 100 -25.14 -26.16 20.84
C PHE A 100 -26.58 -25.98 20.36
N SER A 101 -26.86 -26.41 19.13
CA SER A 101 -28.10 -26.01 18.45
C SER A 101 -29.33 -26.70 19.03
N LYS A 102 -30.29 -25.91 19.54
CA LYS A 102 -31.60 -26.41 19.98
C LYS A 102 -32.31 -27.17 18.85
N SER A 103 -32.31 -26.64 17.62
CA SER A 103 -32.94 -27.30 16.46
C SER A 103 -32.22 -28.56 15.98
N LYS A 104 -30.98 -28.80 16.42
CA LYS A 104 -30.23 -30.05 16.15
C LYS A 104 -30.06 -30.89 17.42
N ASN A 105 -31.04 -30.83 18.32
CA ASN A 105 -31.09 -31.59 19.57
C ASN A 105 -29.84 -31.42 20.47
N GLY A 106 -29.28 -30.21 20.52
CA GLY A 106 -28.09 -29.88 21.30
C GLY A 106 -26.76 -30.23 20.62
N ALA A 107 -26.76 -30.70 19.37
CA ALA A 107 -25.52 -30.92 18.65
C ALA A 107 -24.77 -29.59 18.41
N MET A 108 -23.46 -29.60 18.64
CA MET A 108 -22.57 -28.46 18.44
C MET A 108 -22.47 -28.09 16.95
N LEU A 109 -22.63 -26.81 16.64
CA LEU A 109 -22.31 -26.28 15.31
C LEU A 109 -20.80 -26.23 15.11
N ARG A 110 -20.34 -26.64 13.93
CA ARG A 110 -18.93 -26.64 13.55
C ARG A 110 -18.79 -26.61 12.04
N ASN A 111 -17.61 -26.24 11.58
CA ASN A 111 -17.21 -26.30 10.17
C ASN A 111 -18.20 -25.61 9.21
N GLY A 112 -18.53 -24.34 9.47
CA GLY A 112 -19.41 -23.64 8.55
C GLY A 112 -19.97 -22.31 9.04
N LEU A 113 -20.65 -21.64 8.12
CA LEU A 113 -21.37 -20.40 8.32
C LEU A 113 -22.84 -20.69 8.64
N PHE A 114 -23.34 -20.17 9.77
CA PHE A 114 -24.70 -20.42 10.23
C PHE A 114 -25.44 -19.11 10.52
N LYS A 115 -26.70 -19.04 10.09
CA LYS A 115 -27.61 -17.93 10.41
C LYS A 115 -28.22 -18.14 11.79
N MET A 116 -28.15 -17.10 12.63
CA MET A 116 -28.69 -17.11 13.99
C MET A 116 -29.35 -15.75 14.26
N GLY A 117 -30.68 -15.75 14.26
CA GLY A 117 -31.46 -14.51 14.22
C GLY A 117 -31.12 -13.70 12.96
N LYS A 118 -30.81 -12.41 13.14
CA LYS A 118 -30.40 -11.50 12.04
C LYS A 118 -28.91 -11.61 11.66
N ASN A 119 -28.11 -12.40 12.39
CA ASN A 119 -26.65 -12.43 12.22
C ASN A 119 -26.17 -13.77 11.64
N TYR A 120 -24.96 -13.77 11.09
CA TYR A 120 -24.26 -14.98 10.68
C TYR A 120 -22.98 -15.17 11.50
N PHE A 121 -22.65 -16.43 11.82
CA PHE A 121 -21.46 -16.81 12.58
C PHE A 121 -20.74 -17.94 11.87
N TYR A 122 -19.41 -17.89 11.82
CA TYR A 122 -18.60 -19.00 11.35
C TYR A 122 -18.06 -19.80 12.53
N PHE A 123 -18.21 -21.12 12.48
CA PHE A 123 -17.63 -22.04 13.45
C PHE A 123 -16.53 -22.86 12.80
N GLU A 124 -15.38 -22.93 13.45
CA GLU A 124 -14.23 -23.72 13.00
C GLU A 124 -14.49 -25.22 13.11
N LYS A 125 -13.56 -26.05 12.62
CA LYS A 125 -13.66 -27.52 12.66
C LYS A 125 -13.82 -28.07 14.09
N ASN A 126 -13.20 -27.40 15.07
CA ASN A 126 -13.30 -27.73 16.49
C ASN A 126 -14.59 -27.19 17.15
N GLY A 127 -15.41 -26.41 16.44
CA GLY A 127 -16.65 -25.83 16.94
C GLY A 127 -16.52 -24.46 17.59
N ARG A 128 -15.31 -23.88 17.65
CA ARG A 128 -15.12 -22.53 18.18
C ARG A 128 -15.71 -21.50 17.22
N ALA A 129 -16.41 -20.52 17.76
CA ALA A 129 -16.88 -19.36 17.00
C ALA A 129 -15.70 -18.48 16.60
N TYR A 130 -15.60 -18.19 15.32
CA TYR A 130 -14.49 -17.43 14.73
C TYR A 130 -14.75 -15.91 14.78
N HIS A 131 -13.67 -15.14 14.93
CA HIS A 131 -13.64 -13.69 14.71
C HIS A 131 -12.40 -13.31 13.91
N GLY A 132 -12.47 -12.22 13.15
CA GLY A 132 -11.42 -11.77 12.22
C GLY A 132 -11.73 -12.06 10.76
N TRP A 133 -10.70 -11.96 9.93
CA TRP A 133 -10.74 -12.18 8.49
C TRP A 133 -10.83 -13.66 8.15
N LYS A 134 -11.80 -14.04 7.31
CA LYS A 134 -11.98 -15.44 6.90
C LYS A 134 -12.33 -15.54 5.42
N GLU A 135 -11.56 -16.34 4.70
CA GLU A 135 -11.95 -16.79 3.38
C GLU A 135 -12.82 -18.04 3.45
N ILE A 136 -13.93 -18.03 2.71
CA ILE A 136 -14.86 -19.15 2.58
C ILE A 136 -15.25 -19.26 1.11
N ASN A 137 -14.83 -20.35 0.45
CA ASN A 137 -15.11 -20.62 -0.97
C ASN A 137 -14.71 -19.45 -1.89
N GLY A 138 -13.46 -18.96 -1.75
CA GLY A 138 -12.94 -17.85 -2.55
C GLY A 138 -13.57 -16.48 -2.27
N LYS A 139 -14.32 -16.35 -1.17
CA LYS A 139 -14.95 -15.08 -0.75
C LYS A 139 -14.44 -14.69 0.62
N THR A 140 -14.03 -13.43 0.76
CA THR A 140 -13.52 -12.89 2.02
C THR A 140 -14.63 -12.27 2.86
N TYR A 141 -14.65 -12.61 4.15
CA TYR A 141 -15.59 -12.13 5.15
C TYR A 141 -14.83 -11.58 6.35
N TYR A 142 -15.47 -10.71 7.12
CA TYR A 142 -14.99 -10.32 8.43
C TYR A 142 -16.04 -10.60 9.50
N PHE A 143 -15.59 -11.19 10.61
CA PHE A 143 -16.41 -11.45 11.79
C PHE A 143 -15.91 -10.57 12.93
N ASN A 144 -16.78 -9.74 13.52
CA ASN A 144 -16.36 -8.86 14.60
C ASN A 144 -15.96 -9.63 15.87
N TYR A 145 -15.48 -8.95 16.91
CA TYR A 145 -15.06 -9.60 18.17
C TYR A 145 -16.16 -10.45 18.85
N ARG A 146 -17.44 -10.19 18.55
CA ARG A 146 -18.58 -11.00 18.99
C ARG A 146 -18.89 -12.17 18.05
N GLY A 147 -18.08 -12.41 17.02
CA GLY A 147 -18.24 -13.44 16.00
C GLY A 147 -19.32 -13.17 14.96
N LYS A 148 -19.91 -11.96 14.95
CA LYS A 148 -20.97 -11.61 14.00
C LYS A 148 -20.35 -11.20 12.67
N ARG A 149 -20.82 -11.78 11.56
CA ARG A 149 -20.45 -11.39 10.19
C ARG A 149 -20.77 -9.91 9.96
N VAL A 150 -19.81 -9.16 9.46
CA VAL A 150 -19.94 -7.74 9.13
C VAL A 150 -20.58 -7.55 7.74
N THR A 151 -21.29 -6.43 7.59
CA THR A 151 -21.89 -5.90 6.35
C THR A 151 -21.74 -4.38 6.34
N GLY A 152 -21.83 -3.77 5.17
CA GLY A 152 -21.73 -2.31 5.00
C GLY A 152 -20.28 -1.81 5.03
N LEU A 153 -20.14 -0.49 5.11
CA LEU A 153 -18.86 0.18 5.33
C LEU A 153 -18.40 -0.07 6.76
N LYS A 154 -17.15 -0.51 6.93
CA LYS A 154 -16.60 -0.78 8.26
C LYS A 154 -15.11 -0.48 8.33
N GLU A 155 -14.74 0.28 9.34
CA GLU A 155 -13.34 0.44 9.74
C GLU A 155 -12.85 -0.78 10.53
N ILE A 156 -11.72 -1.32 10.10
CA ILE A 156 -11.04 -2.47 10.68
C ILE A 156 -9.54 -2.15 10.71
N SER A 157 -8.96 -2.04 11.90
CA SER A 157 -7.52 -1.77 12.10
C SER A 157 -7.02 -0.52 11.35
N GLY A 158 -7.77 0.58 11.40
CA GLY A 158 -7.39 1.85 10.77
C GLY A 158 -7.55 1.89 9.25
N SER A 159 -8.27 0.94 8.65
CA SER A 159 -8.64 0.98 7.23
C SER A 159 -10.13 0.68 7.05
N THR A 160 -10.78 1.37 6.12
CA THR A 160 -12.21 1.17 5.83
C THR A 160 -12.39 0.14 4.71
N TYR A 161 -13.38 -0.74 4.87
CA TYR A 161 -13.71 -1.81 3.93
C TYR A 161 -15.22 -1.80 3.65
N TYR A 162 -15.63 -2.32 2.50
CA TYR A 162 -17.04 -2.52 2.21
C TYR A 162 -17.39 -4.00 2.08
N PHE A 163 -18.41 -4.43 2.82
CA PHE A 163 -18.97 -5.77 2.73
C PHE A 163 -20.40 -5.67 2.19
N ASN A 164 -20.73 -6.44 1.16
CA ASN A 164 -22.10 -6.44 0.63
C ASN A 164 -23.11 -7.01 1.65
N THR A 165 -24.40 -7.03 1.31
CA THR A 165 -25.46 -7.57 2.20
C THR A 165 -25.24 -9.04 2.59
N LYS A 166 -24.55 -9.81 1.74
CA LYS A 166 -24.13 -11.20 2.00
C LYS A 166 -22.83 -11.30 2.81
N GLY A 167 -22.15 -10.18 3.08
CA GLY A 167 -20.93 -10.09 3.90
C GLY A 167 -19.64 -10.30 3.16
N VAL A 168 -19.72 -10.37 1.84
CA VAL A 168 -18.55 -10.58 1.00
C VAL A 168 -17.86 -9.23 0.83
N GLN A 169 -16.58 -9.18 1.17
CA GLN A 169 -15.73 -8.03 0.93
C GLN A 169 -15.82 -7.64 -0.55
N GLN A 170 -15.92 -6.34 -0.80
CA GLN A 170 -15.99 -5.77 -2.14
C GLN A 170 -14.69 -5.02 -2.43
N THR A 171 -14.25 -5.12 -3.68
CA THR A 171 -13.09 -4.41 -4.22
C THR A 171 -13.47 -3.67 -5.50
N GLY A 172 -12.64 -2.73 -5.93
CA GLY A 172 -12.85 -1.86 -7.08
C GLY A 172 -13.93 -0.80 -6.86
N TRP A 173 -14.49 -0.31 -7.97
CA TRP A 173 -15.52 0.73 -7.98
C TRP A 173 -16.84 0.27 -7.35
N ARG A 174 -17.37 1.03 -6.39
CA ARG A 174 -18.68 0.76 -5.79
C ARG A 174 -19.49 2.03 -5.61
N THR A 175 -20.78 1.93 -5.90
CA THR A 175 -21.77 2.97 -5.57
C THR A 175 -22.53 2.52 -4.34
N ILE A 176 -22.50 3.32 -3.28
CA ILE A 176 -23.10 3.03 -1.98
C ILE A 176 -23.90 4.28 -1.59
N ASN A 177 -25.22 4.12 -1.45
CA ASN A 177 -26.15 5.22 -1.13
C ASN A 177 -25.97 6.45 -2.05
N GLY A 178 -25.86 6.22 -3.36
CA GLY A 178 -25.69 7.28 -4.37
C GLY A 178 -24.28 7.87 -4.47
N LYS A 179 -23.38 7.60 -3.50
CA LYS A 179 -21.99 8.06 -3.53
C LYS A 179 -21.08 6.99 -4.10
N ARG A 180 -20.03 7.40 -4.83
CA ARG A 180 -19.11 6.48 -5.52
C ARG A 180 -17.78 6.42 -4.76
N TYR A 181 -17.28 5.20 -4.58
CA TYR A 181 -16.08 4.86 -3.82
C TYR A 181 -15.19 3.95 -4.66
N TYR A 182 -13.91 3.88 -4.29
CA TYR A 182 -13.01 2.85 -4.79
C TYR A 182 -12.36 2.10 -3.63
N PHE A 183 -12.39 0.77 -3.72
CA PHE A 183 -11.68 -0.12 -2.81
C PHE A 183 -10.53 -0.74 -3.57
N ASP A 184 -9.32 -0.69 -3.04
CA ASP A 184 -8.14 -1.27 -3.65
C ASP A 184 -8.38 -2.73 -4.07
N LYS A 185 -7.90 -3.14 -5.25
CA LYS A 185 -8.24 -4.45 -5.83
C LYS A 185 -7.63 -5.61 -5.05
N GLU A 186 -6.43 -5.39 -4.49
CA GLU A 186 -5.67 -6.42 -3.80
C GLU A 186 -6.04 -6.47 -2.31
N SER A 187 -6.00 -5.33 -1.63
CA SER A 187 -6.24 -5.26 -0.18
C SER A 187 -7.70 -5.05 0.19
N GLY A 188 -8.51 -4.49 -0.72
CA GLY A 188 -9.89 -4.09 -0.47
C GLY A 188 -10.06 -2.90 0.47
N LYS A 189 -8.97 -2.19 0.79
CA LYS A 189 -9.01 -0.94 1.56
C LYS A 189 -9.65 0.18 0.75
N MET A 190 -10.50 0.98 1.38
CA MET A 190 -11.06 2.19 0.79
C MET A 190 -9.93 3.17 0.46
N VAL A 191 -9.98 3.74 -0.74
CA VAL A 191 -9.01 4.73 -1.19
C VAL A 191 -9.51 6.13 -0.87
N THR A 192 -8.61 6.99 -0.41
CA THR A 192 -8.78 8.42 -0.14
C THR A 192 -7.65 9.19 -0.84
N GLY A 193 -7.82 10.50 -1.04
CA GLY A 193 -6.84 11.37 -1.68
C GLY A 193 -6.75 11.19 -3.20
N PHE A 194 -5.67 11.70 -3.78
CA PHE A 194 -5.38 11.65 -5.22
C PHE A 194 -4.76 10.31 -5.62
N VAL A 195 -5.32 9.64 -6.63
CA VAL A 195 -4.89 8.29 -7.04
C VAL A 195 -5.11 8.03 -8.52
N THR A 196 -4.22 7.26 -9.13
CA THR A 196 -4.33 6.78 -10.51
C THR A 196 -4.99 5.40 -10.55
N ILE A 197 -6.09 5.25 -11.28
CA ILE A 197 -6.82 3.99 -11.47
C ILE A 197 -7.07 3.77 -12.96
N ASN A 198 -6.48 2.70 -13.53
CA ASN A 198 -6.56 2.39 -14.97
C ASN A 198 -6.21 3.60 -15.86
N ASN A 199 -5.03 4.19 -15.64
CA ASN A 199 -4.49 5.34 -16.39
C ASN A 199 -5.37 6.61 -16.34
N LYS A 200 -6.19 6.75 -15.31
CA LYS A 200 -6.98 7.96 -15.06
C LYS A 200 -6.82 8.39 -13.62
N ASN A 201 -6.68 9.68 -13.39
CA ASN A 201 -6.54 10.24 -12.05
C ASN A 201 -7.92 10.50 -11.45
N TYR A 202 -8.06 10.27 -10.15
CA TYR A 202 -9.26 10.50 -9.37
C TYR A 202 -8.88 11.10 -8.02
N PHE A 203 -9.78 11.89 -7.46
CA PHE A 203 -9.66 12.39 -6.09
C PHE A 203 -10.82 11.88 -5.25
N PHE A 204 -10.49 11.29 -4.11
CA PHE A 204 -11.45 10.82 -3.12
C PHE A 204 -11.32 11.67 -1.87
N ASN A 205 -12.43 12.19 -1.35
CA ASN A 205 -12.45 12.92 -0.10
C ASN A 205 -12.07 12.01 1.08
N ASP A 206 -11.84 12.57 2.26
CA ASP A 206 -11.47 11.81 3.46
C ASP A 206 -12.53 10.78 3.88
N ASP A 207 -13.80 11.04 3.56
CA ASP A 207 -14.90 10.09 3.76
C ASP A 207 -14.93 8.98 2.69
N GLY A 208 -13.98 8.97 1.76
CA GLY A 208 -13.81 8.01 0.66
C GLY A 208 -14.66 8.30 -0.58
N THR A 209 -15.42 9.40 -0.59
CA THR A 209 -16.32 9.69 -1.70
C THR A 209 -15.56 10.31 -2.87
N LEU A 210 -15.87 9.84 -4.08
CA LEU A 210 -15.30 10.37 -5.31
C LEU A 210 -15.79 11.80 -5.54
N LEU A 211 -14.84 12.73 -5.63
CA LEU A 211 -15.12 14.10 -6.05
C LEU A 211 -15.57 14.13 -7.52
N LYS A 212 -16.54 14.98 -7.83
CA LYS A 212 -17.05 15.22 -9.18
C LYS A 212 -17.36 16.70 -9.35
N ASN A 213 -17.26 17.21 -10.57
CA ASN A 213 -17.62 18.58 -10.92
C ASN A 213 -16.97 19.61 -10.00
N GLY A 214 -15.65 19.68 -10.00
CA GLY A 214 -14.92 20.59 -9.13
C GLY A 214 -13.47 20.77 -9.54
N THR A 215 -12.71 21.43 -8.69
CA THR A 215 -11.26 21.63 -8.83
C THR A 215 -10.55 21.24 -7.55
N ILE A 216 -9.34 20.71 -7.69
CA ILE A 216 -8.45 20.34 -6.58
C ILE A 216 -7.03 20.73 -6.92
N SER A 217 -6.24 21.06 -5.90
CA SER A 217 -4.80 21.28 -6.04
C SER A 217 -4.05 20.19 -5.27
N VAL A 218 -3.14 19.52 -5.95
CA VAL A 218 -2.30 18.45 -5.38
C VAL A 218 -0.87 18.77 -5.73
N ASP A 219 -0.02 18.94 -4.72
CA ASP A 219 1.41 19.26 -4.87
C ASP A 219 1.69 20.44 -5.84
N GLY A 220 0.88 21.50 -5.74
CA GLY A 220 1.01 22.72 -6.56
C GLY A 220 0.40 22.62 -7.96
N THR A 221 -0.12 21.46 -8.37
CA THR A 221 -0.82 21.30 -9.67
C THR A 221 -2.34 21.31 -9.46
N THR A 222 -3.05 22.15 -10.22
CA THR A 222 -4.52 22.20 -10.20
C THR A 222 -5.09 21.19 -11.18
N TYR A 223 -6.17 20.50 -10.81
CA TYR A 223 -6.90 19.56 -11.65
C TYR A 223 -8.36 19.98 -11.76
N THR A 224 -8.93 19.88 -12.96
CA THR A 224 -10.38 19.91 -13.16
C THR A 224 -10.93 18.51 -13.04
N VAL A 225 -12.04 18.38 -12.33
CA VAL A 225 -12.71 17.10 -12.05
C VAL A 225 -14.04 17.09 -12.77
N ASN A 226 -14.17 16.25 -13.80
CA ASN A 226 -15.39 16.19 -14.59
C ASN A 226 -16.53 15.43 -13.87
N SER A 227 -17.69 15.33 -14.53
CA SER A 227 -18.89 14.65 -14.02
C SER A 227 -18.73 13.15 -13.74
N ARG A 228 -17.69 12.54 -14.31
CA ARG A 228 -17.31 11.13 -14.06
C ARG A 228 -16.26 10.99 -12.94
N GLY A 229 -15.78 12.10 -12.40
CA GLY A 229 -14.76 12.19 -11.34
C GLY A 229 -13.33 12.08 -11.84
N VAL A 230 -13.12 12.07 -13.16
CA VAL A 230 -11.77 12.01 -13.72
C VAL A 230 -11.12 13.37 -13.52
N CYS A 231 -9.97 13.36 -12.84
CA CYS A 231 -9.11 14.51 -12.68
C CYS A 231 -8.24 14.61 -13.95
N THR A 232 -8.48 15.65 -14.72
CA THR A 232 -7.54 16.07 -15.75
C THR A 232 -6.73 17.17 -15.12
N ALA A 233 -5.40 17.09 -15.21
CA ALA A 233 -4.60 18.26 -14.83
C ALA A 233 -5.20 19.43 -15.58
N VAL A 234 -5.46 20.53 -14.88
CA VAL A 234 -5.48 21.79 -15.56
C VAL A 234 -4.07 21.89 -16.08
N GLN A 235 -3.89 21.48 -17.33
CA GLN A 235 -2.94 22.20 -18.14
C GLN A 235 -3.38 23.63 -17.91
N MET A 236 -2.52 24.42 -17.25
CA MET A 236 -2.50 25.82 -17.62
C MET A 236 -2.55 25.73 -19.14
N ALA A 237 -3.66 26.19 -19.72
CA ALA A 237 -3.70 26.27 -21.15
C ALA A 237 -2.35 26.90 -21.51
N ASP A 238 -1.66 26.36 -22.51
CA ASP A 238 -0.94 27.29 -23.36
C ASP A 238 -1.95 28.41 -23.59
N ASP A 239 -1.66 29.59 -23.05
CA ASP A 239 -2.58 30.71 -22.99
C ASP A 239 -3.11 30.96 -24.40
N ASN A 240 -4.24 30.33 -24.69
CA ASN A 240 -4.99 30.46 -25.93
C ASN A 240 -6.40 31.00 -25.62
N ASP A 241 -6.52 31.62 -24.44
CA ASP A 241 -7.29 32.84 -24.31
C ASP A 241 -6.26 33.97 -24.44
N GLY A 242 -6.43 34.84 -25.45
CA GLY A 242 -5.45 35.81 -25.93
C GLY A 242 -5.09 36.92 -24.95
N MET A 243 -4.47 36.56 -23.82
CA MET A 243 -3.75 37.45 -22.92
C MET A 243 -2.39 36.80 -22.63
N ALA A 244 -1.38 37.24 -23.37
CA ALA A 244 -0.01 36.79 -23.18
C ALA A 244 0.42 37.00 -21.72
N SER A 245 0.73 35.91 -21.01
CA SER A 245 1.47 36.01 -19.76
C SER A 245 2.80 36.72 -20.06
N SER A 246 3.13 37.77 -19.28
CA SER A 246 4.43 38.45 -19.37
C SER A 246 5.60 37.51 -19.09
N ARG A 247 5.33 36.30 -18.57
CA ARG A 247 6.32 35.26 -18.29
C ARG A 247 6.52 34.27 -19.45
N GLY A 248 5.70 34.34 -20.49
CA GLY A 248 5.73 33.41 -21.63
C GLY A 248 5.15 32.03 -21.33
N ASN A 249 5.32 31.09 -22.26
CA ASN A 249 4.82 29.71 -22.13
C ASN A 249 5.73 28.89 -21.22
N SER A 250 5.18 28.09 -20.31
CA SER A 250 5.96 27.23 -19.40
C SER A 250 6.89 26.25 -20.12
N SER A 251 6.54 25.81 -21.35
CA SER A 251 7.40 24.97 -22.19
C SER A 251 8.64 25.70 -22.70
N ASP A 252 8.64 27.04 -22.74
CA ASP A 252 9.80 27.83 -23.13
C ASP A 252 10.97 27.65 -22.17
N ILE A 253 10.75 27.21 -20.93
CA ILE A 253 11.85 26.87 -20.03
C ILE A 253 12.76 25.78 -20.61
N LEU A 254 12.25 24.93 -21.51
CA LEU A 254 12.96 23.81 -22.12
C LEU A 254 13.53 24.15 -23.52
N PHE A 255 13.48 25.40 -23.97
CA PHE A 255 13.97 25.81 -25.30
C PHE A 255 15.40 25.36 -25.57
N PHE A 256 16.24 25.36 -24.54
CA PHE A 256 17.65 25.00 -24.63
C PHE A 256 17.88 23.53 -24.98
N THR A 257 16.88 22.69 -24.75
CA THR A 257 17.02 21.24 -24.92
C THR A 257 17.31 20.84 -26.36
N GLN A 258 16.90 21.66 -27.34
CA GLN A 258 17.25 21.45 -28.75
C GLN A 258 18.78 21.48 -29.02
N TYR A 259 19.57 22.09 -28.13
CA TYR A 259 21.03 22.16 -28.23
C TYR A 259 21.76 21.10 -27.40
N GLU A 260 21.06 20.40 -26.51
CA GLU A 260 21.62 19.31 -25.71
C GLU A 260 21.32 17.96 -26.36
N SER A 261 20.06 17.72 -26.72
CA SER A 261 19.62 16.42 -27.20
C SER A 261 18.21 16.49 -27.84
N GLY A 262 18.04 15.88 -29.01
CA GLY A 262 16.77 15.91 -29.79
C GLY A 262 15.62 15.12 -29.13
N ALA A 263 14.44 15.06 -29.77
CA ALA A 263 13.25 14.41 -29.18
C ALA A 263 13.46 12.91 -28.80
N ASP A 264 14.28 12.17 -29.55
CA ASP A 264 14.63 10.77 -29.25
C ASP A 264 15.49 10.61 -27.97
N ALA A 265 15.97 11.70 -27.39
CA ALA A 265 16.89 11.69 -26.26
C ALA A 265 16.26 11.16 -24.96
N TYR A 266 14.96 11.29 -24.77
CA TYR A 266 14.29 10.73 -23.59
C TYR A 266 14.39 9.20 -23.52
N ARG A 267 14.42 8.54 -24.69
CA ARG A 267 14.62 7.09 -24.81
C ARG A 267 16.10 6.69 -24.72
N GLN A 268 17.02 7.63 -24.91
CA GLN A 268 18.44 7.36 -25.06
C GLN A 268 19.04 6.66 -23.84
N THR A 269 19.94 5.73 -24.12
CA THR A 269 20.71 5.00 -23.11
C THR A 269 22.15 4.88 -23.55
N GLY A 270 23.09 4.96 -22.60
CA GLY A 270 24.51 4.80 -22.90
C GLY A 270 25.16 6.04 -23.51
N GLY A 271 24.58 7.22 -23.29
CA GLY A 271 25.25 8.50 -23.56
C GLY A 271 26.54 8.63 -22.77
N ASP A 272 27.40 9.58 -23.17
CA ASP A 272 28.72 9.81 -22.57
C ASP A 272 29.57 8.54 -22.42
N ASN A 273 29.68 7.75 -23.49
CA ASN A 273 30.40 6.47 -23.50
C ASN A 273 29.87 5.45 -22.46
N GLY A 274 28.54 5.35 -22.32
CA GLY A 274 27.92 4.39 -21.40
C GLY A 274 27.70 4.92 -19.98
N ASN A 275 27.89 6.22 -19.74
CA ASN A 275 27.79 6.83 -18.42
C ASN A 275 26.41 7.43 -18.12
N ALA A 276 25.63 7.77 -19.15
CA ALA A 276 24.42 8.56 -19.01
C ALA A 276 23.20 7.97 -19.74
N CYS A 277 22.00 8.33 -19.28
CA CYS A 277 20.73 7.99 -19.92
C CYS A 277 19.76 9.18 -19.91
N GLY A 278 18.82 9.17 -20.84
CA GLY A 278 17.75 10.14 -20.93
C GLY A 278 18.18 11.49 -21.50
N LYS A 279 17.21 12.38 -21.65
CA LYS A 279 17.38 13.68 -22.29
C LYS A 279 18.41 14.55 -21.58
N TYR A 280 18.39 14.50 -20.25
CA TYR A 280 19.24 15.29 -19.36
C TYR A 280 20.57 14.60 -19.03
N GLN A 281 20.94 13.55 -19.77
CA GLN A 281 22.17 12.77 -19.56
C GLN A 281 22.41 12.44 -18.08
N PHE A 282 21.44 11.79 -17.43
CA PHE A 282 21.59 11.43 -16.03
C PHE A 282 22.78 10.50 -15.85
N ASP A 283 23.84 11.02 -15.23
CA ASP A 283 25.12 10.34 -15.10
C ASP A 283 25.09 9.34 -13.93
N TYR A 284 25.63 8.13 -14.14
CA TYR A 284 25.66 7.08 -13.13
C TYR A 284 26.37 7.47 -11.83
N ARG A 285 27.31 8.42 -11.88
CA ARG A 285 28.07 8.92 -10.74
C ARG A 285 27.22 9.84 -9.87
N TYR A 286 26.23 10.53 -10.42
CA TYR A 286 25.56 11.62 -9.72
C TYR A 286 24.05 11.46 -9.68
N SER A 287 23.38 11.31 -10.82
CA SER A 287 21.94 11.52 -10.93
C SER A 287 21.16 10.32 -11.46
N LEU A 288 21.79 9.34 -12.13
CA LEU A 288 21.06 8.21 -12.73
C LEU A 288 20.39 7.30 -11.71
N LEU A 289 21.13 6.85 -10.68
CA LEU A 289 20.54 5.99 -9.65
C LEU A 289 19.52 6.75 -8.79
N PRO A 290 19.77 8.00 -8.36
CA PRO A 290 18.75 8.84 -7.74
C PRO A 290 17.49 9.01 -8.59
N PHE A 291 17.61 9.27 -9.89
CA PHE A 291 16.47 9.34 -10.81
C PHE A 291 15.68 8.02 -10.87
N VAL A 292 16.38 6.89 -11.01
CA VAL A 292 15.76 5.56 -11.04
C VAL A 292 14.98 5.28 -9.75
N LYS A 293 15.53 5.70 -8.60
CA LYS A 293 14.84 5.62 -7.29
C LYS A 293 13.63 6.55 -7.25
N TYR A 294 13.79 7.81 -7.65
CA TYR A 294 12.73 8.81 -7.72
C TYR A 294 11.51 8.28 -8.48
N CYS A 295 11.73 7.68 -9.65
CA CYS A 295 10.67 7.07 -10.45
C CYS A 295 10.00 5.89 -9.73
N TYR A 296 10.79 4.91 -9.26
CA TYR A 296 10.25 3.69 -8.66
C TYR A 296 9.53 3.92 -7.34
N GLU A 297 10.01 4.83 -6.50
CA GLU A 297 9.42 5.12 -5.19
C GLU A 297 8.08 5.86 -5.32
N ARG A 298 7.94 6.73 -6.34
CA ARG A 298 6.70 7.48 -6.59
C ARG A 298 5.65 6.67 -7.35
N ASP A 299 6.09 5.85 -8.31
CA ASP A 299 5.19 5.00 -9.07
C ASP A 299 5.81 3.61 -9.34
N PRO A 300 5.74 2.70 -8.35
CA PRO A 300 6.32 1.37 -8.46
C PRO A 300 5.61 0.46 -9.48
N VAL A 301 4.43 0.86 -9.96
CA VAL A 301 3.65 0.11 -10.95
C VAL A 301 4.15 0.45 -12.36
N THR A 302 4.16 1.73 -12.72
CA THR A 302 4.66 2.20 -14.02
C THR A 302 6.14 1.87 -14.18
N PHE A 303 6.94 2.12 -13.14
CA PHE A 303 8.39 1.91 -13.17
C PHE A 303 8.81 0.54 -12.63
N ALA A 304 7.94 -0.47 -12.70
CA ALA A 304 8.24 -1.80 -12.18
C ALA A 304 9.54 -2.41 -12.76
N ALA A 305 9.90 -2.08 -14.01
CA ALA A 305 11.15 -2.52 -14.64
C ALA A 305 12.40 -1.94 -13.94
N PHE A 306 12.28 -0.84 -13.21
CA PHE A 306 13.34 -0.26 -12.39
C PHE A 306 13.52 -0.93 -11.02
N LYS A 307 12.58 -1.78 -10.56
CA LYS A 307 12.64 -2.46 -9.26
C LYS A 307 14.00 -3.09 -8.88
N PRO A 308 14.68 -3.86 -9.75
CA PRO A 308 15.98 -4.45 -9.37
C PRO A 308 17.09 -3.40 -9.20
N TYR A 309 16.98 -2.26 -9.89
CA TYR A 309 17.98 -1.20 -9.92
C TYR A 309 17.75 -0.16 -8.81
N ALA A 310 16.49 0.18 -8.53
CA ALA A 310 16.11 1.12 -7.46
C ALA A 310 16.53 0.62 -6.06
N ARG A 311 16.73 -0.69 -5.88
CA ARG A 311 17.22 -1.31 -4.63
C ARG A 311 18.73 -1.18 -4.41
N LEU A 312 19.49 -0.71 -5.41
CA LEU A 312 20.92 -0.53 -5.26
C LEU A 312 21.22 0.56 -4.21
N SER A 313 22.27 0.35 -3.42
CA SER A 313 22.86 1.40 -2.58
C SER A 313 23.60 2.40 -3.46
N LEU A 314 23.79 3.63 -2.97
CA LEU A 314 24.54 4.67 -3.69
C LEU A 314 26.00 4.23 -3.99
N THR A 315 26.59 3.41 -3.13
CA THR A 315 27.92 2.80 -3.33
C THR A 315 27.96 1.80 -4.50
N LYS A 316 26.80 1.33 -4.98
CA LYS A 316 26.67 0.38 -6.09
C LYS A 316 26.12 1.03 -7.37
N LYS A 317 26.14 2.36 -7.48
CA LYS A 317 25.64 3.11 -8.65
C LYS A 317 26.37 2.77 -9.96
N SER A 318 27.65 2.37 -9.89
CA SER A 318 28.42 1.89 -11.05
C SER A 318 27.82 0.67 -11.74
N LYS A 319 26.93 -0.08 -11.07
CA LYS A 319 26.23 -1.21 -11.71
C LYS A 319 25.24 -0.81 -12.81
N LEU A 320 24.93 0.48 -12.95
CA LEU A 320 24.08 1.00 -14.03
C LEU A 320 24.89 1.32 -15.30
N GLN A 321 26.18 1.66 -15.13
CA GLN A 321 27.08 2.06 -16.22
C GLN A 321 27.25 0.91 -17.23
N GLY A 322 27.00 1.19 -18.51
CA GLY A 322 27.12 0.20 -19.59
C GLY A 322 26.20 -1.02 -19.46
N ASN A 323 25.22 -1.01 -18.54
CA ASN A 323 24.43 -2.19 -18.23
C ASN A 323 23.29 -2.37 -19.24
N THR A 324 23.48 -3.27 -20.20
CA THR A 324 22.52 -3.52 -21.28
C THR A 324 21.15 -3.98 -20.78
N LYS A 325 21.05 -4.68 -19.64
CA LYS A 325 19.75 -5.07 -19.06
C LYS A 325 19.03 -3.87 -18.47
N PHE A 326 19.77 -2.97 -17.82
CA PHE A 326 19.22 -1.71 -17.32
C PHE A 326 18.75 -0.82 -18.47
N TYR A 327 19.53 -0.72 -19.54
CA TYR A 327 19.15 0.06 -20.73
C TYR A 327 17.88 -0.49 -21.38
N LYS A 328 17.73 -1.82 -21.47
CA LYS A 328 16.47 -2.43 -21.93
C LYS A 328 15.29 -2.10 -21.01
N ALA A 329 15.50 -2.01 -19.69
CA ALA A 329 14.45 -1.60 -18.76
C ALA A 329 14.06 -0.13 -18.96
N TRP A 330 15.04 0.76 -19.14
CA TRP A 330 14.81 2.18 -19.48
C TRP A 330 13.99 2.33 -20.76
N GLN A 331 14.45 1.71 -21.84
CA GLN A 331 13.79 1.74 -23.14
C GLN A 331 12.39 1.15 -23.06
N LYS A 332 12.20 0.02 -22.36
CA LYS A 332 10.88 -0.58 -22.17
C LYS A 332 9.92 0.37 -21.47
N ILE A 333 10.37 1.10 -20.43
CA ILE A 333 9.53 2.08 -19.74
C ILE A 333 9.13 3.19 -20.70
N TYR A 334 10.09 3.73 -21.47
CA TYR A 334 9.80 4.75 -22.48
C TYR A 334 8.81 4.25 -23.53
N ASP A 335 9.03 3.05 -24.08
CA ASP A 335 8.19 2.47 -25.13
C ASP A 335 6.77 2.16 -24.63
N THR A 336 6.61 1.89 -23.33
CA THR A 336 5.29 1.58 -22.74
C THR A 336 4.56 2.83 -22.26
N TYR A 337 5.29 3.81 -21.71
CA TYR A 337 4.74 4.98 -21.04
C TYR A 337 5.50 6.27 -21.44
N PRO A 338 5.53 6.66 -22.72
CA PRO A 338 6.42 7.71 -23.22
C PRO A 338 6.13 9.06 -22.56
N GLU A 339 4.87 9.51 -22.56
CA GLU A 339 4.47 10.80 -21.96
C GLU A 339 4.77 10.85 -20.47
N THR A 340 4.46 9.77 -19.74
CA THR A 340 4.73 9.69 -18.30
C THR A 340 6.22 9.72 -18.02
N PHE A 341 7.03 8.97 -18.78
CA PHE A 341 8.46 8.90 -18.52
C PHE A 341 9.18 10.19 -18.92
N ILE A 342 8.74 10.86 -19.99
CA ILE A 342 9.17 12.21 -20.36
C ILE A 342 8.93 13.16 -19.18
N LYS A 343 7.70 13.21 -18.68
CA LYS A 343 7.35 14.09 -17.55
C LYS A 343 8.21 13.81 -16.32
N TYR A 344 8.44 12.55 -15.96
CA TYR A 344 9.29 12.22 -14.81
C TYR A 344 10.74 12.66 -15.00
N GLN A 345 11.29 12.57 -16.22
CA GLN A 345 12.62 13.09 -16.51
C GLN A 345 12.66 14.62 -16.38
N ASP A 346 11.67 15.32 -16.91
CA ASP A 346 11.57 16.79 -16.83
C ASP A 346 11.41 17.25 -15.37
N ASP A 347 10.49 16.65 -14.61
CA ASP A 347 10.24 16.98 -13.20
C ASP A 347 11.50 16.77 -12.34
N TYR A 348 12.19 15.65 -12.54
CA TYR A 348 13.40 15.34 -11.78
C TYR A 348 14.54 16.30 -12.16
N ALA A 349 14.72 16.60 -13.44
CA ALA A 349 15.73 17.56 -13.89
C ALA A 349 15.44 18.96 -13.34
N LYS A 350 14.18 19.40 -13.32
CA LYS A 350 13.79 20.66 -12.68
C LYS A 350 14.18 20.67 -11.20
N MET A 351 13.80 19.64 -10.45
CA MET A 351 14.10 19.56 -9.01
C MET A 351 15.61 19.58 -8.73
N GLU A 352 16.40 18.83 -9.51
CA GLU A 352 17.84 18.69 -9.28
C GLU A 352 18.65 19.90 -9.74
N TYR A 353 18.27 20.53 -10.84
CA TYR A 353 19.09 21.56 -11.47
C TYR A 353 18.47 22.95 -11.33
N TYR A 354 17.18 23.10 -11.63
CA TYR A 354 16.49 24.39 -11.59
C TYR A 354 16.25 24.85 -10.15
N ASP A 355 15.52 24.06 -9.34
CA ASP A 355 15.16 24.44 -7.96
C ASP A 355 16.40 24.58 -7.05
N ALA A 356 17.45 23.83 -7.35
CA ALA A 356 18.74 23.98 -6.66
C ALA A 356 19.48 25.26 -7.05
N THR A 357 19.51 25.61 -8.35
CA THR A 357 20.14 26.86 -8.82
C THR A 357 19.40 28.08 -8.32
N GLU A 358 18.07 28.04 -8.32
CA GLU A 358 17.21 29.10 -7.79
C GLU A 358 17.51 29.40 -6.31
N ARG A 359 17.65 28.36 -5.48
CA ARG A 359 18.05 28.53 -4.06
C ARG A 359 19.40 29.20 -3.91
N TYR A 360 20.38 28.90 -4.76
CA TYR A 360 21.66 29.61 -4.75
C TYR A 360 21.51 31.08 -5.16
N LEU A 361 20.69 31.38 -6.17
CA LEU A 361 20.42 32.75 -6.60
C LEU A 361 19.72 33.56 -5.50
N LEU A 362 18.73 32.99 -4.82
CA LEU A 362 18.07 33.63 -3.68
C LEU A 362 19.06 33.96 -2.55
N ASN A 363 20.03 33.06 -2.28
CA ASN A 363 21.10 33.34 -1.31
C ASN A 363 22.03 34.48 -1.75
N TYR A 364 22.12 34.75 -3.06
CA TYR A 364 22.79 35.92 -3.61
C TYR A 364 21.87 37.16 -3.74
N GLY A 365 20.64 37.09 -3.22
CA GLY A 365 19.65 38.16 -3.30
C GLY A 365 19.03 38.35 -4.68
N ILE A 366 19.13 37.35 -5.56
CA ILE A 366 18.58 37.39 -6.92
C ILE A 366 17.33 36.50 -6.98
N ASP A 367 16.18 37.12 -7.26
CA ASP A 367 14.93 36.42 -7.50
C ASP A 367 14.72 36.24 -9.02
N ILE A 368 14.61 34.99 -9.44
CA ILE A 368 14.36 34.59 -10.83
C ILE A 368 12.96 33.99 -10.99
N GLN A 369 12.24 33.73 -9.89
CA GLN A 369 10.94 33.05 -9.91
C GLN A 369 9.93 33.81 -10.74
N GLU A 370 9.93 35.14 -10.69
CA GLU A 370 8.99 35.99 -11.40
C GLU A 370 9.43 36.42 -12.80
N ARG A 371 10.63 35.99 -13.23
CA ARG A 371 11.14 36.28 -14.57
C ARG A 371 10.50 35.37 -15.62
N PRO A 372 10.52 35.76 -16.90
CA PRO A 372 10.03 34.91 -17.98
C PRO A 372 10.69 33.53 -18.03
N TYR A 373 9.93 32.51 -18.44
CA TYR A 373 10.39 31.12 -18.48
C TYR A 373 11.61 30.93 -19.38
N VAL A 374 11.76 31.75 -20.43
CA VAL A 374 12.96 31.73 -21.27
C VAL A 374 14.22 32.21 -20.53
N VAL A 375 14.09 33.17 -19.62
CA VAL A 375 15.20 33.65 -18.76
C VAL A 375 15.59 32.57 -17.75
N GLN A 376 14.57 31.97 -17.12
CA GLN A 376 14.73 30.81 -16.25
C GLN A 376 15.42 29.65 -16.98
N GLY A 377 14.95 29.33 -18.19
CA GLY A 377 15.46 28.28 -19.05
C GLY A 377 16.91 28.51 -19.47
N ALA A 378 17.31 29.77 -19.68
CA ALA A 378 18.70 30.09 -19.95
C ALA A 378 19.56 29.67 -18.76
N VAL A 379 19.26 30.13 -17.54
CA VAL A 379 20.02 29.73 -16.34
C VAL A 379 20.03 28.21 -16.16
N PHE A 380 18.88 27.56 -16.36
CA PHE A 380 18.75 26.12 -16.27
C PHE A 380 19.68 25.39 -17.25
N SER A 381 19.71 25.79 -18.53
CA SER A 381 20.61 25.23 -19.53
C SER A 381 22.06 25.19 -19.05
N TYR A 382 22.52 26.30 -18.47
CA TYR A 382 23.89 26.40 -17.98
C TYR A 382 24.14 25.54 -16.73
N SER A 383 23.13 25.38 -15.88
CA SER A 383 23.22 24.51 -14.69
C SER A 383 23.33 23.02 -15.06
N ILE A 384 22.69 22.59 -16.15
CA ILE A 384 22.86 21.23 -16.69
C ILE A 384 24.28 21.05 -17.20
N GLN A 385 24.79 22.03 -17.96
CA GLN A 385 26.09 21.92 -18.59
C GLN A 385 27.26 22.03 -17.61
N HIS A 386 27.15 22.89 -16.58
CA HIS A 386 28.29 23.27 -15.72
C HIS A 386 28.04 23.11 -14.21
N GLY A 387 26.85 22.64 -13.81
CA GLY A 387 26.45 22.47 -12.42
C GLY A 387 25.70 23.68 -11.85
N GLN A 388 24.91 23.42 -10.81
CA GLN A 388 23.93 24.35 -10.23
C GLN A 388 24.58 25.58 -9.59
N LEU A 389 25.59 25.37 -8.74
CA LEU A 389 26.31 26.47 -8.10
C LEU A 389 27.04 27.32 -9.13
N THR A 390 27.69 26.70 -10.13
CA THR A 390 28.39 27.38 -11.22
C THR A 390 27.44 28.27 -12.02
N ALA A 391 26.20 27.84 -12.23
CA ALA A 391 25.18 28.63 -12.91
C ALA A 391 24.74 29.85 -12.12
N ALA A 392 24.49 29.69 -10.82
CA ALA A 392 24.18 30.84 -9.96
C ALA A 392 25.35 31.84 -9.91
N GLN A 393 26.58 31.34 -9.79
CA GLN A 393 27.79 32.17 -9.83
C GLN A 393 27.99 32.89 -11.17
N ALA A 394 27.60 32.26 -12.29
CA ALA A 394 27.67 32.90 -13.60
C ALA A 394 26.72 34.10 -13.72
N VAL A 395 25.53 34.02 -13.14
CA VAL A 395 24.57 35.15 -13.09
C VAL A 395 25.19 36.32 -12.30
N VAL A 396 25.72 36.05 -11.11
CA VAL A 396 26.38 37.06 -10.27
C VAL A 396 27.61 37.66 -10.97
N ALA A 397 28.47 36.81 -11.53
CA ALA A 397 29.70 37.24 -12.21
C ALA A 397 29.44 37.96 -13.55
N ALA A 398 28.24 37.83 -14.12
CA ALA A 398 27.77 38.61 -15.26
C ALA A 398 27.23 40.01 -14.88
N GLY A 399 27.21 40.35 -13.58
CA GLY A 399 26.71 41.64 -13.09
C GLY A 399 25.19 41.77 -13.27
N ILE A 400 24.46 40.68 -13.04
CA ILE A 400 23.00 40.62 -13.11
C ILE A 400 22.42 40.82 -11.71
N THR A 401 21.37 41.63 -11.62
CA THR A 401 20.64 42.00 -10.40
C THR A 401 19.13 41.88 -10.65
N ASN A 402 18.31 42.01 -9.60
CA ASN A 402 16.84 42.05 -9.74
C ASN A 402 16.35 43.19 -10.65
N SER A 403 17.11 44.29 -10.75
CA SER A 403 16.78 45.43 -11.64
C SER A 403 17.25 45.27 -13.09
N THR A 404 18.00 44.20 -13.42
CA THR A 404 18.41 43.95 -14.81
C THR A 404 17.20 43.55 -15.64
N SER A 405 17.00 44.16 -16.81
CA SER A 405 15.93 43.79 -17.74
C SER A 405 16.12 42.36 -18.25
N ASP A 406 15.05 41.68 -18.67
CA ASP A 406 15.14 40.28 -19.12
C ASP A 406 15.97 40.13 -20.40
N GLU A 407 15.92 41.11 -21.30
CA GLU A 407 16.76 41.16 -22.49
C GLU A 407 18.24 41.31 -22.13
N ASP A 408 18.57 42.24 -21.21
CA ASP A 408 19.95 42.42 -20.76
C ASP A 408 20.44 41.26 -19.91
N PHE A 409 19.55 40.59 -19.17
CA PHE A 409 19.86 39.36 -18.45
C PHE A 409 20.41 38.31 -19.42
N LEU A 410 19.67 38.02 -20.49
CA LEU A 410 20.09 37.05 -21.51
C LEU A 410 21.41 37.49 -22.15
N LYS A 411 21.51 38.75 -22.60
CA LYS A 411 22.74 39.27 -23.24
C LYS A 411 23.96 39.15 -22.33
N LYS A 412 23.86 39.58 -21.06
CA LYS A 412 24.94 39.52 -20.07
C LYS A 412 25.33 38.08 -19.76
N LEU A 413 24.35 37.21 -19.52
CA LEU A 413 24.61 35.80 -19.20
C LEU A 413 25.34 35.12 -20.35
N TYR A 414 24.83 35.20 -21.58
CA TYR A 414 25.49 34.55 -22.73
C TYR A 414 26.86 35.17 -23.08
N LYS A 415 27.04 36.49 -22.88
CA LYS A 415 28.37 37.12 -23.00
C LYS A 415 29.36 36.52 -21.99
N TYR A 416 28.91 36.31 -20.74
CA TYR A 416 29.71 35.61 -19.74
C TYR A 416 30.06 34.18 -20.18
N ARG A 417 29.08 33.41 -20.67
CA ARG A 417 29.28 32.02 -21.11
C ARG A 417 30.31 31.90 -22.24
N ILE A 418 30.19 32.74 -23.27
CA ILE A 418 31.11 32.76 -24.42
C ILE A 418 32.53 33.07 -23.96
N ARG A 419 32.69 34.08 -23.10
CA ARG A 419 34.00 34.43 -22.54
C ARG A 419 34.60 33.31 -21.69
N LYS A 420 33.78 32.64 -20.87
CA LYS A 420 34.24 31.59 -19.95
C LYS A 420 34.53 30.28 -20.68
N PHE A 421 33.77 29.95 -21.72
CA PHE A 421 33.93 28.73 -22.51
C PHE A 421 33.87 29.01 -24.02
N PRO A 422 34.98 29.51 -24.61
CA PRO A 422 35.03 29.89 -26.02
C PRO A 422 34.75 28.74 -26.99
N THR A 423 34.98 27.50 -26.59
CA THR A 423 34.68 26.29 -27.38
C THR A 423 33.20 26.11 -27.70
N TYR A 424 32.30 26.70 -26.90
CA TYR A 424 30.84 26.64 -27.12
C TYR A 424 30.28 27.92 -27.77
N THR A 425 31.13 28.80 -28.32
CA THR A 425 30.71 30.11 -28.87
C THR A 425 29.56 30.00 -29.87
N SER A 426 29.65 29.09 -30.84
CA SER A 426 28.60 28.92 -31.85
C SER A 426 27.27 28.50 -31.22
N ARG A 427 27.30 27.53 -30.29
CA ARG A 427 26.12 27.08 -29.54
C ARG A 427 25.49 28.22 -28.76
N TYR A 428 26.27 28.92 -27.93
CA TYR A 428 25.75 30.00 -27.09
C TYR A 428 25.25 31.19 -27.88
N THR A 429 25.82 31.44 -29.06
CA THR A 429 25.31 32.47 -29.98
C THR A 429 23.92 32.11 -30.48
N SER A 430 23.73 30.88 -30.95
CA SER A 430 22.42 30.38 -31.41
C SER A 430 21.40 30.32 -30.28
N GLU A 431 21.79 29.80 -29.12
CA GLU A 431 20.92 29.69 -27.94
C GLU A 431 20.45 31.07 -27.47
N ARG A 432 21.35 32.07 -27.43
CA ARG A 432 20.98 33.46 -27.13
C ARG A 432 20.00 34.03 -28.15
N GLN A 433 20.26 33.85 -29.45
CA GLN A 433 19.38 34.38 -30.50
C GLN A 433 17.97 33.81 -30.38
N TYR A 434 17.86 32.51 -30.10
CA TYR A 434 16.57 31.87 -29.93
C TYR A 434 15.88 32.28 -28.62
N ALA A 435 16.62 32.41 -27.52
CA ALA A 435 16.07 32.92 -26.26
C ALA A 435 15.49 34.33 -26.43
N LEU A 436 16.20 35.22 -27.14
CA LEU A 436 15.74 36.57 -27.43
C LEU A 436 14.50 36.58 -28.34
N SER A 437 14.43 35.69 -29.34
CA SER A 437 13.27 35.60 -30.23
C SER A 437 12.02 35.01 -29.56
N ILE A 438 12.20 34.17 -28.54
CA ILE A 438 11.11 33.73 -27.67
C ILE A 438 10.68 34.89 -26.76
N LEU A 439 11.63 35.57 -26.10
CA LEU A 439 11.34 36.67 -25.20
C LEU A 439 10.56 37.80 -25.90
N SER A 440 10.92 38.15 -27.13
CA SER A 440 10.25 39.20 -27.90
C SER A 440 8.79 38.91 -28.25
N LYS A 441 8.30 37.68 -28.07
CA LYS A 441 6.88 37.33 -28.28
C LYS A 441 5.99 37.73 -27.10
N TYR A 442 6.59 38.10 -25.97
CA TYR A 442 5.91 38.34 -24.70
C TYR A 442 6.16 39.76 -24.14
N ILE A 443 6.84 40.62 -24.91
CA ILE A 443 7.12 42.03 -24.60
C ILE A 443 6.13 42.92 -25.34
#